data_AF-U7UMG6-F1
#
_entry.id   AF-U7UMG6-F1
#
_cell.length_a   1.000
_cell.length_b   1.000
_cell.length_c   1.000
_cell.angle_alpha   90.00
_cell.angle_beta   90.00
_cell.angle_gamma   90.00
#
_symmetry.space_group_name_H-M   'P 1'
#
loop_
_entity.id
_entity.type
_entity.pdbx_description
1 polymer ?
#
loop_
_entity_poly.entity_id
_entity_poly.type
_entity_poly.pdbx_seq_one_letter_code
_entity_poly.pdbx_strand_id
1 'polypeptide(L)' 'MKSRFQQRWSQAICVQQWAKEGKNGWTQEDAKEISNIAYGYVYVIVDVLEAIMKQSKATDVVRGWADEVEEKLGTSLE' A
#
# COMPACT_ATOMS: atom_id res chain seq x y z
N MET A 1 16.37 6.19 2.56
CA MET A 1 15.19 6.87 3.13
C MET A 1 14.01 6.56 2.21
N LYS A 2 12.92 5.95 2.71
CA LYS A 2 11.74 5.64 1.88
C LYS A 2 11.04 6.94 1.45
N SER A 3 10.49 7.00 0.24
CA SER A 3 9.72 8.16 -0.21
C SER A 3 8.43 8.30 0.62
N ARG A 4 7.88 9.53 0.71
CA ARG A 4 6.58 9.74 1.39
C ARG A 4 5.45 8.90 0.76
N PHE A 5 5.53 8.63 -0.55
CA PHE A 5 4.60 7.76 -1.25
C PHE A 5 4.69 6.31 -0.76
N GLN A 6 5.90 5.77 -0.67
CA GLN A 6 6.13 4.41 -0.17
C GLN A 6 5.69 4.26 1.30
N GLN A 7 5.91 5.28 2.14
CA GLN A 7 5.45 5.28 3.54
C GLN A 7 3.92 5.22 3.65
N ARG A 8 3.20 6.07 2.88
CA ARG A 8 1.73 6.10 2.87
C ARG A 8 1.14 4.80 2.32
N TRP A 9 1.77 4.23 1.30
CA TRP A 9 1.40 2.94 0.73
C TRP A 9 1.52 1.81 1.77
N SER A 10 2.67 1.68 2.42
CA SER A 10 2.86 0.68 3.48
C SER A 10 1.86 0.84 4.63
N GLN A 11 1.55 2.08 5.02
CA GLN A 11 0.54 2.35 6.05
C GLN A 11 -0.85 1.87 5.62
N ALA A 12 -1.26 2.11 4.38
CA ALA A 12 -2.57 1.72 3.89
C ALA A 12 -2.76 0.20 3.87
N ILE A 13 -1.74 -0.56 3.45
CA ILE A 13 -1.76 -2.03 3.50
C ILE A 13 -1.83 -2.54 4.95
N CYS A 14 -1.04 -1.97 5.87
CA CYS A 14 -1.11 -2.37 7.29
C CYS A 14 -2.50 -2.15 7.89
N VAL A 15 -3.15 -1.02 7.62
CA VAL A 15 -4.50 -0.76 8.15
C VAL A 15 -5.53 -1.68 7.50
N GLN A 16 -5.42 -1.98 6.19
CA GLN A 16 -6.26 -2.98 5.54
C GLN A 16 -6.16 -4.35 6.26
N GLN A 17 -4.95 -4.76 6.64
CA GLN A 17 -4.73 -6.04 7.33
C GLN A 17 -5.32 -6.03 8.75
N TRP A 18 -5.10 -4.96 9.53
CA TRP A 18 -5.72 -4.82 10.85
C TRP A 18 -7.25 -4.84 10.78
N ALA A 19 -7.81 -4.20 9.76
CA ALA A 19 -9.26 -4.15 9.54
C ALA A 19 -9.83 -5.52 9.10
N LYS A 20 -9.10 -6.31 8.29
CA LYS A 20 -9.46 -7.71 8.00
C LYS A 20 -9.50 -8.57 9.26
N GLU A 21 -8.56 -8.33 10.17
CA GLU A 21 -8.42 -9.08 11.43
C GLU A 21 -9.33 -8.54 12.57
N GLY A 22 -10.09 -7.47 12.32
CA GLY A 22 -10.93 -6.84 13.34
C GLY A 22 -10.15 -6.20 14.50
N LYS A 23 -8.86 -5.89 14.29
CA LYS A 23 -7.97 -5.33 15.32
C LYS A 23 -8.19 -3.82 15.45
N ASN A 24 -7.90 -3.28 16.64
CA ASN A 24 -7.90 -1.84 16.92
C ASN A 24 -9.23 -1.11 16.64
N GLY A 25 -10.37 -1.82 16.69
CA GLY A 25 -11.69 -1.24 16.45
C GLY A 25 -12.06 -1.06 14.98
N TRP A 26 -11.24 -1.56 14.05
CA TRP A 26 -11.53 -1.53 12.62
C TRP A 26 -12.49 -2.66 12.23
N THR A 27 -13.44 -2.36 11.34
CA THR A 27 -14.39 -3.32 10.78
C THR A 27 -13.93 -3.85 9.42
N GLN A 28 -14.54 -4.95 8.96
CA GLN A 28 -14.31 -5.45 7.60
C GLN A 28 -14.77 -4.45 6.52
N GLU A 29 -15.74 -3.59 6.84
CA GLU A 29 -16.22 -2.53 5.95
C GLU A 29 -15.15 -1.43 5.81
N ASP A 30 -14.54 -1.04 6.93
CA ASP A 30 -13.39 -0.13 6.93
C ASP A 30 -12.21 -0.70 6.13
N ALA A 31 -11.99 -2.03 6.22
CA ALA A 31 -10.94 -2.70 5.45
C ALA A 31 -11.13 -2.51 3.94
N LYS A 32 -12.38 -2.58 3.48
CA LYS A 32 -12.74 -2.42 2.06
C LYS A 32 -12.57 -0.97 1.62
N GLU A 33 -13.00 -0.01 2.44
CA GLU A 33 -12.84 1.41 2.15
C GLU A 33 -11.35 1.82 2.07
N ILE A 34 -10.55 1.40 3.04
CA ILE A 34 -9.11 1.66 3.08
C ILE A 34 -8.39 0.98 1.91
N SER A 35 -8.79 -0.25 1.56
CA SER A 35 -8.27 -0.94 0.37
C SER A 35 -8.55 -0.16 -0.91
N ASN A 36 -9.75 0.41 -1.07
CA ASN A 36 -10.11 1.21 -2.23
C ASN A 36 -9.30 2.51 -2.30
N ILE A 37 -9.12 3.18 -1.16
CA ILE A 37 -8.28 4.39 -1.07
C ILE A 37 -6.83 4.07 -1.40
N ALA A 38 -6.28 2.98 -0.86
CA ALA A 38 -4.94 2.50 -1.19
C ALA A 38 -4.82 2.28 -2.70
N TYR A 39 -5.76 1.54 -3.28
CA TYR A 39 -5.78 1.24 -4.72
C TYR A 39 -5.81 2.53 -5.57
N GLY A 40 -6.57 3.54 -5.16
CA GLY A 40 -6.55 4.86 -5.80
C GLY A 40 -5.18 5.55 -5.73
N TYR A 41 -4.49 5.44 -4.59
CA TYR A 41 -3.13 5.98 -4.46
C TYR A 41 -2.10 5.26 -5.34
N VAL A 42 -2.25 3.96 -5.63
CA VAL A 42 -1.36 3.24 -6.57
C VAL A 42 -1.33 3.94 -7.91
N TYR A 43 -2.50 4.17 -8.50
CA TYR A 43 -2.61 4.76 -9.83
C TYR A 43 -2.00 6.15 -9.87
N VAL A 44 -2.32 6.99 -8.88
CA VAL A 44 -1.75 8.36 -8.80
C VAL A 44 -0.23 8.32 -8.64
N ILE A 45 0.31 7.39 -7.84
CA ILE A 45 1.76 7.26 -7.65
C ILE A 45 2.42 6.79 -8.94
N VAL A 46 1.84 5.81 -9.65
CA VAL A 46 2.34 5.34 -10.94
C VAL A 46 2.34 6.49 -11.95
N ASP A 47 1.23 7.21 -12.11
CA ASP A 47 1.12 8.34 -13.02
C ASP A 47 2.16 9.44 -12.71
N VAL A 48 2.37 9.77 -11.43
CA VAL A 48 3.39 10.74 -11.01
C VAL A 48 4.79 10.25 -11.33
N LEU A 49 5.10 8.98 -11.07
CA LEU A 49 6.41 8.40 -11.36
C LEU A 49 6.68 8.34 -12.87
N GLU A 50 5.68 8.00 -13.69
CA GLU A 50 5.82 7.94 -15.15
C GLU A 50 5.88 9.35 -15.76
N ALA A 51 4.92 10.22 -15.44
CA ALA A 51 4.78 11.53 -16.09
C ALA A 51 5.82 12.56 -15.60
N ILE A 52 6.13 12.57 -14.30
CA ILE A 52 7.00 13.61 -13.70
C ILE A 52 8.43 13.10 -13.58
N MET A 53 8.62 11.86 -13.10
CA MET A 53 9.95 11.32 -12.85
C MET A 53 10.53 10.53 -14.03
N LYS A 54 9.77 10.36 -15.12
CA LYS A 54 10.15 9.60 -16.32
C LYS A 54 10.63 8.17 -15.98
N GLN A 55 10.09 7.60 -14.91
CA GLN A 55 10.37 6.22 -14.51
C GLN A 55 9.55 5.27 -15.38
N SER A 56 10.18 4.69 -16.40
CA SER A 56 9.53 3.75 -17.33
C SER A 56 9.08 2.42 -16.71
N LYS A 57 9.43 2.19 -15.44
CA LYS A 57 9.07 1.00 -14.66
C LYS A 57 8.33 1.35 -13.36
N ALA A 58 7.61 2.46 -13.35
CA ALA A 58 6.87 2.92 -12.17
C ALA A 58 5.93 1.85 -11.61
N THR A 59 5.23 1.13 -12.48
CA THR A 59 4.36 0.01 -12.09
C THR A 59 5.13 -1.09 -11.35
N ASP A 60 6.30 -1.49 -11.85
CA ASP A 60 7.14 -2.51 -11.19
C ASP A 60 7.66 -2.02 -9.83
N VAL A 61 8.01 -0.73 -9.73
CA VAL A 61 8.46 -0.11 -8.47
C VAL A 61 7.35 -0.12 -7.42
N VAL A 62 6.14 0.31 -7.80
CA VAL A 62 5.00 0.36 -6.86
C VAL A 62 4.56 -1.05 -6.48
N ARG A 63 4.62 -2.00 -7.42
CA ARG A 63 4.37 -3.42 -7.15
C ARG A 63 5.37 -3.99 -6.14
N GLY A 64 6.67 -3.72 -6.31
CA GLY A 64 7.69 -4.12 -5.35
C GLY A 64 7.46 -3.55 -3.95
N TRP A 65 6.83 -2.38 -3.82
CA TRP A 65 6.45 -1.85 -2.51
C TRP A 65 5.29 -2.60 -1.86
N ALA A 66 4.38 -3.18 -2.64
CA ALA A 66 3.33 -4.06 -2.12
C ALA A 66 3.95 -5.37 -1.61
N ASP A 67 4.81 -5.99 -2.43
CA ASP A 67 5.50 -7.24 -2.09
C ASP A 67 6.33 -7.08 -0.79
N GLU A 68 7.08 -5.98 -0.63
CA GLU A 68 7.85 -5.67 0.59
C GLU A 68 6.98 -5.58 1.86
N VAL A 69 5.71 -5.17 1.72
CA VAL A 69 4.80 -5.02 2.86
C VAL A 69 4.14 -6.36 3.18
N GLU A 70 3.75 -7.12 2.15
CA GLU A 70 3.23 -8.48 2.33
C GLU A 70 4.26 -9.39 2.98
N GLU A 71 5.53 -9.35 2.55
CA GLU A 71 6.61 -10.14 3.16
C GLU A 71 6.80 -9.80 4.66
N LYS A 72 6.76 -8.52 5.01
CA LYS A 72 6.87 -8.05 6.40
C LYS A 72 5.66 -8.40 7.27
N LEU A 73 4.46 -8.41 6.68
CA LEU A 73 3.25 -8.80 7.38
C LEU A 73 3.17 -10.31 7.56
N GLY A 74 3.56 -11.10 6.55
CA GLY A 74 3.63 -12.56 6.62
C GLY A 74 4.61 -13.03 7.69
N THR A 75 5.80 -12.44 7.76
CA THR A 75 6.79 -12.72 8.82
C THR A 75 6.38 -12.24 10.21
N SER A 76 5.39 -11.34 10.34
CA SER A 76 4.89 -10.87 11.64
C SER A 76 3.64 -11.61 12.11
N LEU A 77 3.06 -12.47 11.28
CA LEU A 77 1.86 -13.28 11.56
C LEU A 77 2.17 -14.76 11.81
N GLU A 78 3.37 -15.24 11.45
CA GLU A 78 3.96 -16.52 11.91
C GLU A 78 4.55 -16.40 13.32
#